data_AF-A0AB36GWA4-F1
#
_entry.id   AF-A0AB36GWA4-F1
#
_cell.length_a   1.000
_cell.length_b   1.000
_cell.length_c   1.000
_cell.angle_alpha   90.00
_cell.angle_beta   90.00
_cell.angle_gamma   90.00
#
_symmetry.space_group_name_H-M   'P 1'
#
loop_
_entity.id
_entity.type
_entity.pdbx_description
1 polymer ?
#
loop_
_entity_poly.entity_id
_entity_poly.type
_entity_poly.pdbx_seq_one_letter_code
_entity_poly.pdbx_strand_id
1 'polypeptide(L)'
;MENQPEHPHDDRATVLVSKISGKPIRPLQVSLAALIMTIFIGMWAYILISYIVWVVTVPLQGVSLWESETFLTLKDQLPLVFFMMATFVLMALHVVVLFAYLRGHRWAAYVLTASLLLGMLCTFIVLLLVGVIMAGLNGAPMEEVEFLLDSNSSPLYVPLYVGMPYLVMSVIALGLIWSRAAREYMHARSLWRAEQREDSLMF
;
A
#
# COMPACT_ATOMS: atom_id res chain seq x y z
N MET A 1 -41.42 -33.74 38.16
CA MET A 1 -41.18 -32.45 37.48
C MET A 1 -39.89 -31.91 38.04
N GLU A 2 -38.80 -32.12 37.34
CA GLU A 2 -37.45 -31.76 37.78
C GLU A 2 -37.15 -30.37 37.22
N ASN A 3 -37.05 -29.37 38.11
CA ASN A 3 -36.66 -28.01 37.76
C ASN A 3 -35.17 -27.99 37.47
N GLN A 4 -34.78 -27.88 36.20
CA GLN A 4 -33.43 -27.46 35.83
C GLN A 4 -33.24 -25.99 36.20
N PRO A 5 -32.14 -25.62 36.87
CA PRO A 5 -31.82 -24.21 37.11
C PRO A 5 -31.36 -23.57 35.79
N GLU A 6 -32.03 -22.49 35.37
CA GLU A 6 -31.55 -21.62 34.30
C GLU A 6 -30.12 -21.16 34.63
N HIS A 7 -29.19 -21.47 33.73
CA HIS A 7 -27.76 -21.24 33.91
C HIS A 7 -27.44 -19.79 33.49
N PRO A 8 -27.11 -18.87 34.40
CA PRO A 8 -26.91 -17.43 34.09
C PRO A 8 -25.58 -17.14 33.37
N HIS A 9 -24.85 -18.19 32.95
CA HIS A 9 -23.50 -18.09 32.39
C HIS A 9 -23.49 -17.88 30.87
N ASP A 10 -24.55 -18.31 30.18
CA ASP A 10 -24.65 -18.24 28.71
C ASP A 10 -24.94 -16.82 28.21
N ASP A 11 -25.67 -16.02 28.98
CA ASP A 11 -25.96 -14.62 28.64
C ASP A 11 -24.70 -13.73 28.72
N ARG A 12 -23.79 -14.00 29.65
CA ARG A 12 -22.54 -13.23 29.74
C ARG A 12 -21.57 -13.57 28.61
N ALA A 13 -21.46 -14.84 28.22
CA ALA A 13 -20.62 -15.26 27.11
C ALA A 13 -21.12 -14.71 25.76
N THR A 14 -22.43 -14.72 25.53
CA THR A 14 -23.05 -14.13 24.33
C THR A 14 -22.96 -12.60 24.32
N VAL A 15 -23.07 -11.93 25.47
CA VAL A 15 -22.82 -10.48 25.59
C VAL A 15 -21.34 -10.14 25.34
N LEU A 16 -20.39 -10.93 25.85
CA LEU A 16 -18.96 -10.74 25.56
C LEU A 16 -18.64 -11.02 24.09
N VAL A 17 -19.19 -12.08 23.50
CA VAL A 17 -19.05 -12.38 22.06
C VAL A 17 -19.68 -11.28 21.21
N SER A 18 -20.81 -10.70 21.59
CA SER A 18 -21.41 -9.57 20.86
C SER A 18 -20.68 -8.24 21.08
N LYS A 19 -19.95 -8.09 22.20
CA LYS A 19 -19.10 -6.92 22.49
C LYS A 19 -17.74 -7.01 21.79
N ILE A 20 -17.22 -8.22 21.59
CA ILE A 20 -16.00 -8.53 20.83
C ILE A 20 -16.29 -8.56 19.31
N SER A 21 -17.42 -9.14 18.92
CA SER A 21 -17.99 -9.12 17.57
C SER A 21 -18.63 -7.74 17.33
N GLY A 22 -17.77 -6.73 17.12
CA GLY A 22 -18.24 -5.38 16.85
C GLY A 22 -19.29 -5.37 15.73
N LYS A 23 -20.25 -4.44 15.86
CA LYS A 23 -21.39 -4.22 14.94
C LYS A 23 -21.10 -4.70 13.51
N PRO A 24 -22.02 -5.48 12.89
CA PRO A 24 -21.81 -6.03 11.56
C PRO A 24 -21.37 -4.93 10.61
N ILE A 25 -20.27 -5.19 9.87
CA ILE A 25 -19.73 -4.25 8.91
C ILE A 25 -20.84 -3.95 7.91
N ARG A 26 -21.22 -2.68 7.79
CA ARG A 26 -22.31 -2.30 6.87
C ARG A 26 -21.87 -2.63 5.44
N PRO A 27 -22.72 -3.22 4.58
CA PRO A 27 -22.35 -3.60 3.22
C PRO A 27 -21.78 -2.43 2.40
N LEU A 28 -22.25 -1.21 2.68
CA LEU A 28 -21.73 0.04 2.11
C LEU A 28 -20.22 0.24 2.39
N GLN A 29 -19.74 -0.12 3.57
CA GLN A 29 -18.33 0.06 3.95
C GLN A 29 -17.42 -0.94 3.25
N VAL A 30 -17.89 -2.18 3.06
CA VAL A 30 -17.17 -3.20 2.30
C VAL A 30 -17.06 -2.81 0.83
N SER A 31 -18.17 -2.33 0.25
CA SER A 31 -18.19 -1.83 -1.13
C SER A 31 -17.26 -0.64 -1.32
N LEU A 32 -17.27 0.32 -0.40
CA LEU A 32 -16.35 1.47 -0.44
C LEU A 32 -14.89 1.06 -0.32
N ALA A 33 -14.57 0.16 0.63
CA ALA A 33 -13.22 -0.37 0.80
C ALA A 33 -12.74 -1.11 -0.45
N ALA A 34 -13.60 -1.93 -1.05
CA ALA A 34 -13.30 -2.64 -2.29
C ALA A 34 -13.06 -1.65 -3.44
N LEU A 35 -13.90 -0.63 -3.60
CA LEU A 35 -13.73 0.40 -4.63
C LEU A 35 -12.38 1.13 -4.49
N ILE A 36 -12.03 1.56 -3.27
CA ILE A 36 -10.76 2.24 -3.01
C ILE A 36 -9.58 1.31 -3.30
N MET A 37 -9.67 0.03 -2.91
CA MET A 37 -8.63 -0.95 -3.23
C MET A 37 -8.49 -1.20 -4.73
N THR A 38 -9.59 -1.25 -5.48
CA THR A 38 -9.54 -1.36 -6.94
C THR A 38 -8.83 -0.17 -7.56
N ILE A 39 -9.04 1.05 -7.05
CA ILE A 39 -8.31 2.24 -7.49
C ILE A 39 -6.81 2.10 -7.20
N PHE A 40 -6.43 1.65 -6.00
CA PHE A 40 -5.04 1.38 -5.66
C PHE A 40 -4.38 0.39 -6.63
N ILE A 41 -5.06 -0.73 -6.88
CA ILE A 41 -4.58 -1.79 -7.78
C ILE A 41 -4.44 -1.23 -9.20
N GLY A 42 -5.46 -0.53 -9.71
CA GLY A 42 -5.44 0.05 -11.04
C GLY A 42 -4.30 1.06 -11.23
N MET A 43 -4.07 1.92 -10.24
CA MET A 43 -3.00 2.92 -10.30
C MET A 43 -1.61 2.28 -10.26
N TRP A 44 -1.40 1.27 -9.40
CA TRP A 44 -0.12 0.56 -9.36
C TRP A 44 0.13 -0.27 -10.63
N ALA A 45 -0.90 -0.93 -11.16
CA ALA A 45 -0.80 -1.64 -12.43
C ALA A 45 -0.45 -0.69 -13.58
N TYR A 46 -1.10 0.48 -13.62
CA TYR A 46 -0.80 1.52 -14.61
C TYR A 46 0.65 1.99 -14.50
N ILE A 47 1.12 2.32 -13.29
CA ILE A 47 2.52 2.72 -13.04
C ILE A 47 3.50 1.66 -13.54
N LEU A 48 3.27 0.39 -13.21
CA LEU A 48 4.13 -0.72 -13.62
C LEU A 48 4.14 -0.89 -15.15
N ILE A 49 2.98 -0.87 -15.79
CA ILE A 49 2.88 -1.01 -17.26
C ILE A 49 3.58 0.16 -17.95
N SER A 50 3.31 1.40 -17.53
CA SER A 50 3.96 2.59 -18.09
C SER A 50 5.48 2.53 -17.92
N TYR A 51 5.97 2.08 -16.76
CA TYR A 51 7.40 1.93 -16.51
C TYR A 51 8.03 0.84 -17.39
N ILE A 52 7.40 -0.33 -17.51
CA ILE A 52 7.87 -1.43 -18.36
C ILE A 52 7.89 -0.99 -19.83
N VAL A 53 6.83 -0.35 -20.32
CA VAL A 53 6.78 0.17 -21.69
C VAL A 53 7.89 1.18 -21.91
N TRP A 54 8.13 2.08 -20.96
CA TRP A 54 9.22 3.05 -21.08
C TRP A 54 10.60 2.37 -21.14
N VAL A 55 10.88 1.45 -20.22
CA VAL A 55 12.13 0.67 -20.20
C VAL A 55 12.33 -0.15 -21.48
N VAL A 56 11.28 -0.75 -22.05
CA VAL A 56 11.38 -1.57 -23.26
C VAL A 56 11.50 -0.70 -24.52
N THR A 57 10.86 0.47 -24.55
CA THR A 57 10.88 1.35 -25.72
C THR A 57 12.13 2.20 -25.84
N VAL A 58 12.83 2.49 -24.74
CA VAL A 58 14.12 3.21 -24.75
C VAL A 58 15.20 2.51 -25.59
N PRO A 59 15.51 1.20 -25.43
CA PRO A 59 16.55 0.53 -26.22
C PRO A 59 16.15 0.26 -27.68
N LEU A 60 14.87 0.40 -28.06
CA LEU A 60 14.41 0.21 -29.45
C LEU A 60 14.61 1.46 -30.33
N GLN A 61 15.03 2.60 -29.77
CA GLN A 61 15.11 3.88 -30.49
C GLN A 61 16.44 4.16 -31.19
N GLY A 62 17.40 3.23 -31.14
CA GLY A 62 18.58 3.25 -32.01
C GLY A 62 18.25 3.14 -33.52
N VAL A 63 16.98 2.98 -33.90
CA VAL A 63 16.55 2.81 -35.30
C VAL A 63 15.27 3.60 -35.62
N SER A 64 15.40 4.90 -35.93
CA SER A 64 14.84 5.55 -37.14
C SER A 64 14.69 7.07 -36.99
N LEU A 65 15.33 7.79 -37.90
CA LEU A 65 15.50 9.26 -37.96
C LEU A 65 14.26 10.04 -38.43
N TRP A 66 13.04 9.51 -38.27
CA TRP A 66 11.83 10.05 -38.93
C TRP A 66 10.75 10.60 -37.99
N GLU A 67 10.94 10.57 -36.67
CA GLU A 67 9.97 11.13 -35.72
C GLU A 67 10.23 12.64 -35.50
N SER A 68 9.16 13.46 -35.55
CA SER A 68 9.27 14.92 -35.38
C SER A 68 9.73 15.29 -33.96
N GLU A 69 10.49 16.38 -33.79
CA GLU A 69 10.98 16.86 -32.49
C GLU A 69 9.86 16.99 -31.43
N THR A 70 8.65 17.35 -31.85
CA THR A 70 7.44 17.40 -31.00
C THR A 70 6.95 16.03 -30.55
N PHE A 71 7.04 15.01 -31.40
CA PHE A 71 6.68 13.64 -31.04
C PHE A 71 7.71 13.04 -30.09
N LEU A 72 9.00 13.33 -30.29
CA LEU A 72 10.09 12.95 -29.40
C LEU A 72 9.97 13.62 -28.01
N THR A 73 9.71 14.93 -27.95
CA THR A 73 9.51 15.64 -26.65
C THR A 73 8.26 15.18 -25.92
N LEU A 74 7.15 14.93 -26.62
CA LEU A 74 5.96 14.34 -26.02
C LEU A 74 6.25 12.92 -25.53
N LYS A 75 6.91 12.07 -26.31
CA LYS A 75 7.23 10.69 -25.95
C LYS A 75 8.17 10.56 -24.75
N ASP A 76 9.11 11.48 -24.59
CA ASP A 76 10.05 11.48 -23.45
C ASP A 76 9.45 12.04 -22.15
N GLN A 77 8.59 13.06 -22.23
CA GLN A 77 8.03 13.71 -21.03
C GLN A 77 6.70 13.12 -20.57
N LEU A 78 5.89 12.60 -21.49
CA LEU A 78 4.55 12.12 -21.20
C LEU A 78 4.53 10.93 -20.20
N PRO A 79 5.40 9.90 -20.29
CA PRO A 79 5.45 8.81 -19.32
C PRO A 79 5.81 9.32 -17.92
N LEU A 80 6.75 10.26 -17.83
CA LEU A 80 7.22 10.87 -16.59
C LEU A 80 6.12 11.70 -15.92
N VAL A 81 5.45 12.56 -16.68
CA VAL A 81 4.35 13.40 -16.18
C VAL A 81 3.18 12.52 -15.72
N PHE A 82 2.82 11.48 -16.48
CA PHE A 82 1.77 10.55 -16.06
C PHE A 82 2.16 9.76 -14.80
N PHE A 83 3.42 9.34 -14.67
CA PHE A 83 3.92 8.70 -13.46
C PHE A 83 3.84 9.64 -12.24
N MET A 84 4.25 10.90 -12.39
CA MET A 84 4.10 11.92 -11.34
C MET A 84 2.63 12.11 -10.96
N MET A 85 1.73 12.24 -11.93
CA MET A 85 0.30 12.40 -11.64
C MET A 85 -0.28 11.18 -10.93
N ALA A 86 0.06 9.96 -11.37
CA ALA A 86 -0.40 8.73 -10.73
C ALA A 86 0.12 8.60 -9.28
N THR A 87 1.37 8.96 -9.03
CA THR A 87 1.94 8.97 -7.67
C THR A 87 1.31 10.03 -6.77
N PHE A 88 0.98 11.22 -7.29
CA PHE A 88 0.21 12.22 -6.54
C PHE A 88 -1.19 11.71 -6.16
N VAL A 89 -1.90 11.07 -7.10
CA VAL A 89 -3.23 10.50 -6.82
C VAL A 89 -3.14 9.39 -5.78
N LEU A 90 -2.14 8.51 -5.87
CA LEU A 90 -1.87 7.48 -4.86
C LEU A 90 -1.59 8.10 -3.49
N MET A 91 -0.78 9.16 -3.42
CA MET A 91 -0.49 9.85 -2.17
C MET A 91 -1.76 10.44 -1.55
N ALA A 92 -2.57 11.13 -2.34
CA ALA A 92 -3.85 11.67 -1.90
C ALA A 92 -4.78 10.57 -1.36
N LEU A 93 -4.85 9.43 -2.06
CA LEU A 93 -5.65 8.28 -1.63
C LEU A 93 -5.17 7.71 -0.29
N HIS A 94 -3.85 7.57 -0.09
CA HIS A 94 -3.28 7.15 1.20
C HIS A 94 -3.65 8.13 2.32
N VAL A 95 -3.59 9.44 2.09
CA VAL A 95 -3.97 10.46 3.07
C VAL A 95 -5.46 10.36 3.43
N VAL A 96 -6.34 10.16 2.43
CA VAL A 96 -7.78 9.98 2.66
C VAL A 96 -8.06 8.75 3.51
N VAL A 97 -7.43 7.61 3.18
CA VAL A 97 -7.59 6.36 3.96
C VAL A 97 -7.00 6.50 5.36
N LEU A 98 -5.84 7.15 5.49
CA LEU A 98 -5.23 7.45 6.79
C LEU A 98 -6.17 8.30 7.66
N PHE A 99 -6.78 9.34 7.10
CA PHE A 99 -7.72 10.17 7.83
C PHE A 99 -8.98 9.40 8.23
N ALA A 100 -9.48 8.51 7.38
CA ALA A 100 -10.56 7.59 7.73
C ALA A 100 -10.17 6.63 8.87
N TYR A 101 -8.93 6.13 8.86
CA TYR A 101 -8.39 5.31 9.95
C TYR A 101 -8.31 6.09 11.27
N LEU A 102 -7.81 7.33 11.24
CA LEU A 102 -7.74 8.20 12.41
C LEU A 102 -9.13 8.53 12.99
N ARG A 103 -10.16 8.61 12.14
CA ARG A 103 -11.57 8.75 12.56
C ARG A 103 -12.19 7.48 13.16
N GLY A 104 -11.45 6.38 13.23
CA GLY A 104 -11.90 5.12 13.84
C GLY A 104 -12.64 4.19 12.88
N HIS A 105 -12.57 4.41 11.56
CA HIS A 105 -13.15 3.48 10.60
C HIS A 105 -12.30 2.20 10.50
N ARG A 106 -12.86 1.08 11.00
CA ARG A 106 -12.17 -0.23 11.00
C ARG A 106 -11.76 -0.70 9.61
N TRP A 107 -12.58 -0.45 8.58
CA TRP A 107 -12.29 -0.83 7.19
C TRP A 107 -11.04 -0.13 6.65
N ALA A 108 -10.77 1.10 7.09
CA ALA A 108 -9.64 1.89 6.62
C ALA A 108 -8.29 1.30 7.06
N ALA A 109 -8.24 0.64 8.23
CA ALA A 109 -7.03 -0.06 8.67
C ALA A 109 -6.63 -1.17 7.70
N TYR A 110 -7.61 -1.96 7.24
CA TYR A 110 -7.37 -3.05 6.29
C TYR A 110 -6.96 -2.53 4.92
N VAL A 111 -7.67 -1.51 4.42
CA VAL A 111 -7.33 -0.86 3.13
C VAL A 111 -5.94 -0.26 3.18
N LEU A 112 -5.58 0.46 4.25
CA LEU A 112 -4.27 1.09 4.40
C LEU A 112 -3.14 0.05 4.49
N THR A 113 -3.35 -1.03 5.24
CA THR A 113 -2.37 -2.12 5.35
C THR A 113 -2.15 -2.80 4.00
N ALA A 114 -3.25 -3.14 3.31
CA ALA A 114 -3.19 -3.81 2.00
C ALA A 114 -2.58 -2.89 0.93
N SER A 115 -2.94 -1.60 0.91
CA SER A 115 -2.41 -0.65 -0.07
C SER A 115 -0.92 -0.37 0.13
N LEU A 116 -0.45 -0.29 1.39
CA LEU A 116 0.97 -0.14 1.69
C LEU A 116 1.77 -1.38 1.29
N LEU A 117 1.28 -2.59 1.58
CA LEU A 117 1.93 -3.83 1.15
C LEU A 117 2.00 -3.94 -0.37
N LEU A 118 0.90 -3.64 -1.06
CA LEU A 118 0.86 -3.59 -2.53
C LEU A 118 1.88 -2.58 -3.07
N GLY A 119 1.90 -1.37 -2.51
CA GLY A 119 2.84 -0.34 -2.96
C GLY A 119 4.29 -0.70 -2.70
N MET A 120 4.60 -1.32 -1.56
CA MET A 120 5.95 -1.83 -1.29
C MET A 120 6.35 -2.92 -2.29
N LEU A 121 5.45 -3.84 -2.61
CA LEU A 121 5.71 -4.88 -3.62
C LEU A 121 5.96 -4.26 -5.00
N CYS A 122 5.11 -3.34 -5.44
CA CYS A 122 5.24 -2.71 -6.75
C CYS A 122 6.50 -1.84 -6.85
N THR A 123 6.81 -1.03 -5.84
CA THR A 123 8.06 -0.24 -5.82
C THR A 123 9.29 -1.14 -5.80
N PHE A 124 9.25 -2.24 -5.05
CA PHE A 124 10.34 -3.22 -5.06
C PHE A 124 10.54 -3.84 -6.45
N ILE A 125 9.46 -4.19 -7.17
CA ILE A 125 9.54 -4.69 -8.55
C ILE A 125 10.20 -3.65 -9.48
N VAL A 126 9.80 -2.38 -9.39
CA VAL A 126 10.41 -1.29 -10.18
C VAL A 126 11.91 -1.16 -9.89
N LEU A 127 12.31 -1.24 -8.62
CA LEU A 127 13.72 -1.18 -8.22
C LEU A 127 14.52 -2.41 -8.68
N LEU A 128 13.91 -3.61 -8.69
CA LEU A 128 14.54 -4.80 -9.24
C LEU A 128 14.73 -4.68 -10.76
N LEU A 129 13.74 -4.15 -11.48
CA LEU A 129 13.86 -3.86 -12.92
C LEU A 129 15.01 -2.89 -13.18
N VAL A 130 15.11 -1.82 -12.40
CA VAL A 130 16.26 -0.90 -12.43
C VAL A 130 17.58 -1.65 -12.20
N GLY A 131 17.65 -2.50 -11.18
CA GLY A 131 18.84 -3.29 -10.88
C GLY A 131 19.26 -4.22 -12.03
N VAL A 132 18.29 -4.83 -12.71
CA VAL A 132 18.53 -5.68 -13.89
C VAL A 132 19.06 -4.85 -15.06
N ILE A 133 18.49 -3.66 -15.31
CA ILE A 133 19.00 -2.74 -16.34
C ILE A 133 20.45 -2.37 -16.03
N MET A 134 20.73 -1.92 -14.81
CA MET A 134 22.08 -1.55 -14.37
C MET A 134 23.08 -2.70 -14.47
N ALA A 135 22.66 -3.93 -14.14
CA ALA A 135 23.49 -5.12 -14.29
C ALA A 135 23.75 -5.46 -15.77
N GLY A 136 22.76 -5.25 -16.65
CA GLY A 136 22.89 -5.45 -18.09
C GLY A 136 23.83 -4.45 -18.78
N LEU A 137 23.97 -3.25 -18.22
CA LEU A 137 24.91 -2.23 -18.70
C LEU A 137 26.36 -2.45 -18.26
N ASN A 138 26.63 -3.48 -17.45
CA ASN A 138 27.96 -3.75 -16.93
C ASN A 138 28.86 -4.25 -18.09
N GLY A 139 29.53 -3.31 -18.77
CA GLY A 139 30.30 -3.53 -20.00
C GLY A 139 29.72 -2.88 -21.27
N ALA A 140 28.64 -2.12 -21.16
CA ALA A 140 28.03 -1.36 -22.26
C ALA A 140 28.86 -0.12 -22.64
N PRO A 141 28.80 0.37 -23.90
CA PRO A 141 29.48 1.59 -24.32
C PRO A 141 29.03 2.81 -23.51
N MET A 142 29.96 3.73 -23.22
CA MET A 142 29.75 4.89 -22.33
C MET A 142 28.53 5.76 -22.69
N GLU A 143 28.17 5.85 -23.97
CA GLU A 143 27.00 6.63 -24.44
C GLU A 143 25.66 6.08 -23.94
N GLU A 144 25.51 4.75 -23.83
CA GLU A 144 24.30 4.11 -23.28
C GLU A 144 24.23 4.29 -21.75
N VAL A 145 25.40 4.34 -21.10
CA VAL A 145 25.53 4.54 -19.65
C VAL A 145 25.25 5.99 -19.26
N GLU A 146 25.71 6.97 -20.05
CA GLU A 146 25.43 8.39 -19.83
C GLU A 146 23.94 8.71 -20.00
N PHE A 147 23.25 8.18 -21.01
CA PHE A 147 21.80 8.37 -21.17
C PHE A 147 20.99 7.83 -19.99
N LEU A 148 21.44 6.72 -19.39
CA LEU A 148 20.78 6.09 -18.24
C LEU A 148 21.10 6.79 -16.91
N LEU A 149 22.20 7.54 -16.84
CA LEU A 149 22.62 8.30 -15.65
C LEU A 149 22.36 9.81 -15.75
N ASP A 150 21.95 10.32 -16.92
CA ASP A 150 21.77 11.75 -17.09
C ASP A 150 20.68 12.31 -16.15
N SER A 151 21.06 13.40 -15.50
CA SER A 151 20.57 13.79 -14.17
C SER A 151 19.10 14.21 -14.11
N ASN A 152 18.49 14.56 -15.24
CA ASN A 152 17.12 15.12 -15.31
C ASN A 152 16.11 14.26 -16.09
N SER A 153 16.56 13.27 -16.87
CA SER A 153 15.71 12.41 -17.70
C SER A 153 15.98 10.91 -17.50
N SER A 154 16.88 10.54 -16.58
CA SER A 154 17.26 9.14 -16.39
C SER A 154 16.10 8.25 -15.94
N PRO A 155 15.98 7.03 -16.51
CA PRO A 155 15.11 5.96 -16.03
C PRO A 155 15.31 5.51 -14.60
N LEU A 156 16.43 5.92 -14.01
CA LEU A 156 16.85 5.60 -12.66
C LEU A 156 16.39 6.66 -11.65
N TYR A 157 16.20 7.92 -12.07
CA TYR A 157 15.90 9.01 -11.16
C TYR A 157 14.62 8.76 -10.37
N VAL A 158 13.52 8.46 -11.05
CA VAL A 158 12.21 8.32 -10.43
C VAL A 158 12.14 7.12 -9.47
N PRO A 159 12.57 5.90 -9.83
CA PRO A 159 12.62 4.79 -8.89
C PRO A 159 13.46 5.05 -7.65
N LEU A 160 14.61 5.72 -7.78
CA LEU A 160 15.52 5.96 -6.66
C LEU A 160 15.03 7.10 -5.77
N TYR A 161 14.65 8.24 -6.34
CA TYR A 161 14.28 9.43 -5.56
C TYR A 161 12.82 9.44 -5.09
N VAL A 162 11.94 8.66 -5.72
CA VAL A 162 10.53 8.55 -5.31
C VAL A 162 10.23 7.19 -4.68
N GLY A 163 10.71 6.11 -5.29
CA GLY A 163 10.44 4.74 -4.85
C GLY A 163 11.10 4.38 -3.51
N MET A 164 12.37 4.72 -3.31
CA MET A 164 13.07 4.42 -2.05
C MET A 164 12.46 5.16 -0.85
N PRO A 165 12.19 6.49 -0.91
CA PRO A 165 11.48 7.16 0.18
C PRO A 165 10.08 6.59 0.42
N TYR A 166 9.35 6.21 -0.64
CA TYR A 166 8.04 5.59 -0.49
C TYR A 166 8.12 4.26 0.28
N LEU A 167 9.10 3.41 -0.02
CA LEU A 167 9.33 2.15 0.71
C LEU A 167 9.58 2.40 2.21
N VAL A 168 10.51 3.31 2.52
CA VAL A 168 10.86 3.65 3.90
C VAL A 168 9.63 4.16 4.66
N MET A 169 8.90 5.10 4.07
CA MET A 169 7.69 5.66 4.68
C MET A 169 6.59 4.61 4.84
N SER A 170 6.46 3.68 3.89
CA SER A 170 5.47 2.59 3.97
C SER A 170 5.77 1.63 5.10
N VAL A 171 7.04 1.27 5.31
CA VAL A 171 7.48 0.44 6.44
C VAL A 171 7.21 1.13 7.77
N ILE A 172 7.53 2.42 7.89
CA ILE A 172 7.26 3.20 9.10
C ILE A 172 5.75 3.26 9.37
N ALA A 173 4.95 3.58 8.36
CA ALA A 173 3.49 3.66 8.48
C ALA A 173 2.89 2.32 8.91
N LEU A 174 3.34 1.21 8.31
CA LEU A 174 2.91 -0.13 8.68
C LEU A 174 3.28 -0.45 10.14
N GLY A 175 4.51 -0.13 10.55
CA GLY A 175 4.96 -0.27 11.93
C GLY A 175 4.07 0.50 12.93
N LEU A 176 3.68 1.73 12.60
CA LEU A 176 2.79 2.55 13.43
C LEU A 176 1.37 1.96 13.53
N ILE A 177 0.80 1.50 12.41
CA ILE A 177 -0.53 0.87 12.37
C ILE A 177 -0.55 -0.39 13.25
N TRP A 178 0.44 -1.27 13.07
CA TRP A 178 0.55 -2.51 13.83
C TRP A 178 0.88 -2.27 15.30
N SER A 179 1.72 -1.28 15.60
CA SER A 179 2.01 -0.86 16.98
C SER A 179 0.74 -0.39 17.70
N ARG A 180 -0.13 0.36 17.02
CA ARG A 180 -1.43 0.76 17.56
C ARG A 180 -2.36 -0.43 17.77
N ALA A 181 -2.49 -1.32 16.78
CA ALA A 181 -3.31 -2.53 16.91
C ALA A 181 -2.84 -3.45 18.06
N ALA A 182 -1.52 -3.59 18.23
CA ALA A 182 -0.93 -4.36 19.33
C ALA A 182 -1.26 -3.75 20.70
N ARG A 183 -1.22 -2.42 20.84
CA ARG A 183 -1.63 -1.74 22.09
C ARG A 183 -3.11 -1.97 22.41
N GLU A 184 -3.98 -1.84 21.41
CA GLU A 184 -5.42 -2.07 21.57
C GLU A 184 -5.70 -3.53 21.99
N TYR A 185 -5.02 -4.49 21.37
CA TYR A 185 -5.10 -5.91 21.75
C TYR A 185 -4.60 -6.16 23.18
N MET A 186 -3.44 -5.60 23.55
CA MET A 186 -2.88 -5.77 24.90
C MET A 186 -3.78 -5.17 25.98
N HIS A 187 -4.42 -4.04 25.69
CA HIS A 187 -5.39 -3.41 26.59
C HIS A 187 -6.66 -4.26 26.77
N ALA A 188 -7.20 -4.81 25.68
CA ALA A 188 -8.33 -5.75 25.76
C ALA A 188 -7.96 -7.00 26.58
N ARG A 189 -6.74 -7.52 26.38
CA ARG A 189 -6.23 -8.69 27.14
C ARG A 189 -5.98 -8.38 28.62
N SER A 190 -5.60 -7.17 28.98
CA SER A 190 -5.47 -6.79 30.40
C SER A 190 -6.83 -6.67 31.08
N LEU A 191 -7.82 -6.09 30.39
CA LEU A 191 -9.20 -5.99 30.91
C LEU A 191 -9.82 -7.37 31.15
N TRP A 192 -9.71 -8.27 30.16
CA TRP A 192 -10.21 -9.64 30.30
C TRP A 192 -9.58 -10.38 31.48
N ARG A 193 -8.28 -10.19 31.72
CA ARG A 193 -7.59 -10.77 32.90
C ARG A 193 -8.04 -10.15 34.22
N ALA A 194 -8.43 -8.87 34.23
CA ALA A 194 -8.96 -8.20 35.41
C ALA A 194 -10.35 -8.73 35.76
N GLU A 195 -11.24 -8.84 34.77
CA GLU A 195 -12.59 -9.43 34.95
C GLU A 195 -12.51 -10.86 35.48
N GLN A 196 -11.61 -11.70 34.94
CA GLN A 196 -11.39 -13.06 35.44
C GLN A 196 -10.90 -13.10 36.90
N ARG A 197 -10.10 -12.12 37.34
CA ARG A 197 -9.66 -12.03 38.74
C ARG A 197 -10.79 -11.60 39.66
N GLU A 198 -11.61 -10.64 39.25
CA GLU A 198 -12.77 -10.21 40.02
C GLU A 198 -13.78 -11.34 40.18
N ASP A 199 -14.08 -12.09 39.11
CA ASP A 199 -14.95 -13.26 39.18
C ASP A 199 -14.38 -14.32 40.13
N SER A 200 -13.05 -14.55 40.12
CA SER A 200 -12.41 -15.52 41.03
C SER A 200 -12.39 -15.10 42.52
N LEU A 201 -12.64 -13.83 42.82
CA LEU A 201 -12.70 -13.30 44.20
C LEU A 201 -14.12 -13.22 44.75
N MET A 202 -15.15 -13.43 43.90
CA MET A 202 -16.56 -13.43 44.31
C MET A 202 -17.10 -14.85 44.62
N PHE A 203 -16.28 -15.89 44.46
CA PHE A 203 -16.54 -17.27 44.87
C PHE A 203 -15.60 -17.67 46.01
#